data_AF-A0A431KSM3-F1
#
_entry.id   AF-A0A431KSM3-F1
#
_cell.length_a   1.000
_cell.length_b   1.000
_cell.length_c   1.000
_cell.angle_alpha   90.00
_cell.angle_beta   90.00
_cell.angle_gamma   90.00
#
_symmetry.space_group_name_H-M   'P 1'
#
loop_
_entity.id
_entity.type
_entity.pdbx_description
1 polymer ?
#
loop_
_entity_poly.entity_id
_entity_poly.type
_entity_poly.pdbx_seq_one_letter_code
_entity_poly.pdbx_strand_id
1 'polypeptide(L)'
;MLNRETLRAIENEEFVMGEANRRGSFDERKAQAQRDNAGAFKLIERGEAPHYAFIIDRSPKGLQLLGALKKGPDEVRERVGSPAVQLWEASHFPYVVIWGTWGWSGGLTVQALDLQNLLAEGLPAVVARTLEKGGLCTFLPGVDDAVLDQVLGRIAELQPSTGSA
;
A
#
# COMPACT_ATOMS: atom_id res chain seq x y z
N MET A 1 -34.23 -36.45 48.94
CA MET A 1 -34.94 -35.77 47.85
C MET A 1 -34.11 -34.58 47.43
N LEU A 2 -33.44 -34.66 46.28
CA LEU A 2 -32.70 -33.52 45.71
C LEU A 2 -33.69 -32.55 45.04
N ASN A 3 -33.47 -31.26 45.27
CA ASN A 3 -34.36 -30.18 44.88
C ASN A 3 -34.23 -29.84 43.38
N ARG A 4 -35.32 -29.36 42.77
CA ARG A 4 -35.55 -29.16 41.32
C ARG A 4 -34.69 -28.07 40.65
N GLU A 5 -33.55 -27.71 41.23
CA GLU A 5 -32.61 -26.75 40.65
C GLU A 5 -31.56 -27.39 39.73
N THR A 6 -31.45 -28.73 39.69
CA THR A 6 -30.34 -29.39 38.96
C THR A 6 -30.72 -30.02 37.61
N LEU A 7 -32.00 -30.05 37.21
CA LEU A 7 -32.48 -30.76 36.01
C LEU A 7 -32.87 -29.87 34.82
N ARG A 8 -32.73 -28.55 34.92
CA ARG A 8 -32.97 -27.62 33.79
C ARG A 8 -31.70 -27.06 33.16
N ALA A 9 -30.54 -27.61 33.51
CA ALA A 9 -29.24 -27.20 32.98
C ALA A 9 -28.82 -27.93 31.69
N ILE A 10 -29.68 -28.74 31.06
CA ILE A 10 -29.27 -29.67 30.00
C ILE A 10 -30.08 -29.58 28.69
N GLU A 11 -31.19 -28.85 28.63
CA GLU A 11 -32.01 -28.82 27.40
C GLU A 11 -32.26 -27.39 26.91
N ASN A 12 -31.26 -26.83 26.21
CA ASN A 12 -31.42 -26.25 24.87
C ASN A 12 -30.15 -25.49 24.47
N GLU A 13 -29.27 -26.23 23.78
CA GLU A 13 -28.29 -25.69 22.86
C GLU A 13 -29.02 -24.97 21.72
N GLU A 14 -28.91 -23.63 21.66
CA GLU A 14 -28.86 -22.94 20.37
C GLU A 14 -27.47 -22.36 20.19
N PHE A 15 -26.68 -23.12 19.46
CA PHE A 15 -25.47 -22.69 18.78
C PHE A 15 -25.87 -21.66 17.71
N VAL A 16 -25.12 -20.55 17.60
CA VAL A 16 -24.59 -19.95 16.35
C VAL A 16 -24.55 -18.41 16.38
N MET A 17 -23.34 -17.92 16.06
CA MET A 17 -22.92 -16.61 15.57
C MET A 17 -22.59 -15.52 16.59
N GLY A 18 -21.31 -15.52 16.93
CA GLY A 18 -20.63 -14.40 17.56
C GLY A 18 -20.74 -13.11 16.77
N GLU A 19 -21.03 -12.04 17.50
CA GLU A 19 -20.87 -10.67 17.07
C GLU A 19 -19.38 -10.38 16.88
N ALA A 20 -18.85 -10.77 15.73
CA ALA A 20 -17.59 -10.23 15.25
C ALA A 20 -17.78 -8.73 15.01
N ASN A 21 -17.21 -7.94 15.92
CA ASN A 21 -16.94 -6.51 15.77
C ASN A 21 -16.71 -6.15 14.30
N ARG A 22 -17.71 -5.48 13.70
CA ARG A 22 -17.64 -4.96 12.34
C ARG A 22 -16.55 -3.87 12.29
N ARG A 23 -15.33 -4.27 11.97
CA ARG A 23 -14.36 -3.44 11.24
C ARG A 23 -15.14 -2.73 10.13
N GLY A 24 -15.03 -1.39 10.07
CA GLY A 24 -15.83 -0.50 9.22
C GLY A 24 -16.22 -1.07 7.85
N SER A 25 -17.41 -0.71 7.40
CA SER A 25 -18.00 -1.22 6.16
C SER A 25 -17.01 -1.12 5.00
N PHE A 26 -17.12 -2.04 4.03
CA PHE A 26 -16.26 -2.05 2.85
C PHE A 26 -16.24 -0.68 2.15
N ASP A 27 -17.37 0.03 2.16
CA ASP A 27 -17.51 1.37 1.60
C ASP A 27 -16.77 2.44 2.41
N GLU A 28 -16.74 2.34 3.74
CA GLU A 28 -15.94 3.25 4.59
C GLU A 28 -14.44 3.04 4.39
N ARG A 29 -13.99 1.77 4.28
CA ARG A 29 -12.59 1.44 3.97
C ARG A 29 -12.19 1.91 2.57
N LYS A 30 -13.08 1.77 1.59
CA LYS A 30 -12.91 2.29 0.23
C LYS A 30 -12.85 3.82 0.19
N ALA A 31 -13.74 4.49 0.93
CA ALA A 31 -13.80 5.94 1.01
C ALA A 31 -12.59 6.53 1.76
N GLN A 32 -12.04 5.81 2.74
CA GLN A 32 -10.83 6.21 3.44
C GLN A 32 -9.60 6.05 2.54
N ALA A 33 -9.43 4.88 1.90
CA ALA A 33 -8.35 4.66 0.93
C ALA A 33 -8.41 5.65 -0.25
N GLN A 34 -9.61 6.01 -0.72
CA GLN A 34 -9.77 7.04 -1.75
C GLN A 34 -9.40 8.45 -1.25
N ARG A 35 -9.70 8.77 0.01
CA ARG A 35 -9.31 10.06 0.62
C ARG A 35 -7.80 10.17 0.83
N ASP A 36 -7.17 9.11 1.31
CA ASP A 36 -5.72 9.06 1.55
C ASP A 36 -4.95 9.14 0.22
N ASN A 37 -5.43 8.44 -0.81
CA ASN A 37 -4.85 8.51 -2.17
C ASN A 37 -5.10 9.88 -2.83
N ALA A 38 -6.28 10.47 -2.68
CA ALA A 38 -6.57 11.80 -3.23
C ALA A 38 -5.75 12.91 -2.54
N GLY A 39 -5.43 12.74 -1.25
CA GLY A 39 -4.50 13.61 -0.53
C GLY A 39 -3.10 13.58 -1.14
N ALA A 40 -2.57 12.39 -1.41
CA ALA A 40 -1.26 12.22 -2.03
C ALA A 40 -1.20 12.82 -3.45
N PHE A 41 -2.21 12.62 -4.29
CA PHE A 41 -2.26 13.24 -5.62
C PHE A 41 -2.32 14.77 -5.53
N LYS A 42 -3.07 15.33 -4.57
CA LYS A 42 -3.12 16.79 -4.37
C LYS A 42 -1.78 17.37 -3.92
N LEU A 43 -1.00 16.67 -3.11
CA LEU A 43 0.34 17.12 -2.71
C LEU A 43 1.30 17.15 -3.91
N ILE A 44 1.18 16.16 -4.81
CA ILE A 44 1.97 16.09 -6.04
C ILE A 44 1.54 17.18 -7.03
N GLU A 45 0.24 17.36 -7.25
CA GLU A 45 -0.32 18.40 -8.13
C GLU A 45 0.03 19.83 -7.68
N ARG A 46 0.19 20.05 -6.37
CA ARG A 46 0.64 21.33 -5.80
C ARG A 46 2.15 21.56 -5.89
N GLY A 47 2.90 20.57 -6.35
CA GLY A 47 4.37 20.61 -6.42
C GLY A 47 5.06 20.54 -5.05
N GLU A 48 4.32 20.20 -3.99
CA GLU A 48 4.88 20.08 -2.63
C GLU A 48 5.74 18.81 -2.50
N ALA A 49 5.42 17.76 -3.27
CA ALA A 49 6.28 16.60 -3.48
C ALA A 49 6.22 16.18 -4.96
N PRO A 50 7.20 16.60 -5.80
CA PRO A 50 7.16 16.28 -7.22
C PRO A 50 7.38 14.80 -7.50
N HIS A 51 7.89 14.03 -6.53
CA HIS A 51 8.20 12.61 -6.67
C HIS A 51 7.17 11.74 -5.95
N TYR A 52 6.84 10.61 -6.58
CA TYR A 52 5.94 9.61 -6.00
C TYR A 52 6.47 8.20 -6.22
N ALA A 53 6.14 7.31 -5.30
CA ALA A 53 6.45 5.89 -5.40
C ALA A 53 5.26 5.05 -4.94
N PHE A 54 4.79 4.16 -5.80
CA PHE A 54 3.79 3.15 -5.46
C PHE A 54 4.51 1.85 -5.11
N ILE A 55 4.25 1.31 -3.92
CA ILE A 55 4.81 0.02 -3.49
C ILE A 55 3.66 -0.97 -3.52
N ILE A 56 3.74 -1.95 -4.43
CA ILE A 56 2.63 -2.82 -4.75
C ILE A 56 3.06 -4.27 -4.55
N ASP A 57 2.24 -5.04 -3.84
CA ASP A 57 2.38 -6.48 -3.77
C ASP A 57 1.23 -7.21 -4.51
N ARG A 58 1.23 -8.55 -4.43
CA ARG A 58 0.17 -9.39 -5.02
C ARG A 58 -1.07 -9.54 -4.13
N SER A 59 -1.14 -8.88 -2.97
CA SER A 59 -2.31 -8.93 -2.11
C SER A 59 -3.52 -8.27 -2.80
N PRO A 60 -4.77 -8.56 -2.36
CA PRO A 60 -5.95 -7.86 -2.87
C PRO A 60 -5.83 -6.33 -2.78
N LYS A 61 -5.18 -5.81 -1.73
CA LYS A 61 -4.96 -4.38 -1.52
C LYS A 61 -3.97 -3.80 -2.54
N GLY A 62 -2.87 -4.50 -2.82
CA GLY A 62 -1.92 -4.09 -3.85
C GLY A 62 -2.52 -4.09 -5.25
N LEU A 63 -3.25 -5.16 -5.60
CA LEU A 63 -3.95 -5.24 -6.89
C LEU A 63 -5.06 -4.19 -7.01
N GLN A 64 -5.77 -3.88 -5.93
CA GLN A 64 -6.75 -2.80 -5.90
C GLN A 64 -6.09 -1.44 -6.15
N LEU A 65 -4.95 -1.16 -5.50
CA LEU A 65 -4.19 0.07 -5.74
C LEU A 65 -3.77 0.14 -7.22
N LEU A 66 -3.13 -0.90 -7.76
CA LEU A 66 -2.72 -0.94 -9.17
C LEU A 66 -3.90 -0.68 -10.13
N GLY A 67 -5.05 -1.31 -9.88
CA GLY A 67 -6.27 -1.10 -10.65
C GLY A 67 -6.79 0.34 -10.59
N ALA A 68 -6.63 1.02 -9.45
CA ALA A 68 -6.95 2.44 -9.31
C ALA A 68 -5.95 3.32 -10.08
N LEU A 69 -4.65 3.02 -10.02
CA LEU A 69 -3.60 3.76 -10.74
C LEU A 69 -3.79 3.69 -12.25
N LYS A 70 -4.20 2.53 -12.79
CA LYS A 70 -4.55 2.35 -14.21
C LYS A 70 -5.72 3.22 -14.68
N LYS A 71 -6.48 3.80 -13.76
CA LYS A 71 -7.61 4.71 -14.00
C LYS A 71 -7.32 6.14 -13.50
N GLY A 72 -6.11 6.40 -13.02
CA GLY A 72 -5.71 7.68 -12.45
C GLY A 72 -5.42 8.76 -13.50
N PRO A 73 -4.73 9.83 -13.10
CA PRO A 73 -4.23 10.86 -14.02
C PRO A 73 -3.31 10.29 -15.10
N ASP A 74 -3.24 10.95 -16.26
CA ASP A 74 -2.49 10.48 -17.44
C ASP A 74 -1.07 10.05 -17.12
N GLU A 75 -0.33 10.89 -16.38
CA GLU A 75 1.05 10.58 -16.01
C GLU A 75 1.19 9.28 -15.21
N VAL A 76 0.27 9.05 -14.26
CA VAL A 76 0.24 7.84 -13.44
C VAL A 76 -0.14 6.64 -14.30
N ARG A 77 -1.13 6.78 -15.18
CA ARG A 77 -1.57 5.72 -16.08
C ARG A 77 -0.46 5.29 -17.03
N GLU A 78 0.24 6.24 -17.63
CA GLU A 78 1.39 5.98 -18.49
C GLU A 78 2.49 5.26 -17.71
N ARG A 79 2.74 5.67 -16.46
CA ARG A 79 3.74 5.05 -15.60
C ARG A 79 3.41 3.59 -15.29
N VAL A 80 2.19 3.32 -14.82
CA VAL A 80 1.77 1.94 -14.48
C VAL A 80 1.43 1.09 -15.71
N GLY A 81 1.28 1.71 -16.88
CA GLY A 81 1.14 1.05 -18.17
C GLY A 81 2.47 0.67 -18.82
N SER A 82 3.61 1.03 -18.22
CA SER A 82 4.93 0.82 -18.81
C SER A 82 5.30 -0.66 -19.02
N PRO A 83 6.17 -0.98 -19.99
CA PRO A 83 6.61 -2.37 -20.23
C PRO A 83 7.22 -3.05 -19.00
N ALA A 84 7.90 -2.29 -18.12
CA ALA A 84 8.48 -2.84 -16.90
C ALA A 84 7.41 -3.32 -15.90
N VAL A 85 6.29 -2.60 -15.79
CA VAL A 85 5.16 -3.00 -14.94
C VAL A 85 4.43 -4.18 -15.55
N GLN A 86 4.24 -4.22 -16.88
CA GLN A 86 3.65 -5.38 -17.56
C GLN A 86 4.50 -6.63 -17.38
N LEU A 87 5.84 -6.51 -17.44
CA LEU A 87 6.76 -7.60 -17.16
C LEU A 87 6.60 -8.10 -15.72
N TRP A 88 6.48 -7.18 -14.74
CA TRP A 88 6.16 -7.57 -13.37
C TRP A 88 4.81 -8.28 -13.32
N GLU A 89 3.74 -7.75 -13.90
CA GLU A 89 2.41 -8.38 -13.88
C GLU A 89 2.45 -9.84 -14.37
N ALA A 90 3.24 -10.12 -15.42
CA ALA A 90 3.45 -11.44 -16.00
C ALA A 90 4.45 -12.34 -15.24
N SER A 91 5.19 -11.79 -14.27
CA SER A 91 6.20 -12.50 -13.49
C SER A 91 5.65 -13.14 -12.20
N HIS A 92 6.53 -13.82 -11.46
CA HIS A 92 6.27 -14.30 -10.10
C HIS A 92 6.83 -13.40 -9.00
N PHE A 93 7.40 -12.24 -9.34
CA PHE A 93 7.94 -11.33 -8.32
C PHE A 93 6.79 -10.83 -7.43
N PRO A 94 6.88 -10.99 -6.10
CA PRO A 94 5.81 -10.62 -5.18
C PRO A 94 5.62 -9.12 -5.02
N TYR A 95 6.68 -8.32 -5.21
CA TYR A 95 6.65 -6.88 -4.99
C TYR A 95 7.15 -6.10 -6.21
N VAL A 96 6.61 -4.91 -6.40
CA VAL A 96 7.13 -3.90 -7.32
C VAL A 96 7.06 -2.52 -6.70
N VAL A 97 8.08 -1.70 -6.96
CA VAL A 97 8.07 -0.27 -6.66
C VAL A 97 8.07 0.50 -7.96
N ILE A 98 7.10 1.39 -8.13
CA ILE A 98 6.91 2.19 -9.33
C ILE A 98 7.09 3.66 -8.94
N TRP A 99 8.21 4.26 -9.34
CA TRP A 99 8.55 5.64 -9.05
C TRP A 99 8.43 6.53 -10.29
N GLY A 100 7.96 7.76 -10.08
CA GLY A 100 7.88 8.79 -11.10
C GLY A 100 8.02 10.20 -10.52
N THR A 101 8.10 11.17 -11.43
CA THR A 101 8.20 12.60 -11.13
C THR A 101 7.20 13.35 -11.98
N TRP A 102 6.42 14.22 -11.33
CA TRP A 102 5.38 14.98 -12.02
C TRP A 102 5.94 15.89 -13.10
N GLY A 103 5.33 15.85 -14.29
CA GLY A 103 5.75 16.63 -15.45
C GLY A 103 7.06 16.16 -16.09
N TRP A 104 7.59 14.99 -15.75
CA TRP A 104 8.83 14.46 -16.32
C TRP A 104 8.69 13.08 -16.96
N SER A 105 9.13 12.96 -18.21
CA SER A 105 9.16 11.70 -18.95
C SER A 105 10.36 10.86 -18.51
N GLY A 106 10.17 10.04 -17.49
CA GLY A 106 11.15 9.04 -17.04
C GLY A 106 10.85 8.57 -15.63
N GLY A 107 11.28 7.37 -15.27
CA GLY A 107 10.98 6.81 -13.96
C GLY A 107 11.71 5.51 -13.72
N LEU A 108 11.39 4.89 -12.60
CA LEU A 108 12.08 3.71 -12.09
C LEU A 108 11.03 2.68 -11.72
N THR A 109 11.22 1.45 -12.17
CA THR A 109 10.41 0.31 -11.77
C THR A 109 11.35 -0.74 -11.23
N VAL A 110 11.22 -1.07 -9.94
CA VAL A 110 12.05 -2.08 -9.27
C VAL A 110 11.16 -3.24 -8.89
N GLN A 111 11.48 -4.43 -9.41
CA GLN A 111 10.83 -5.67 -9.00
C GLN A 111 11.64 -6.29 -7.86
N ALA A 112 10.98 -6.80 -6.83
CA ALA A 112 11.65 -7.43 -5.69
C ALA A 112 11.16 -8.87 -5.49
N LEU A 113 12.12 -9.77 -5.29
CA LEU A 113 11.92 -11.22 -5.12
C LEU A 113 11.20 -11.58 -3.83
N ASP A 114 11.37 -10.77 -2.80
CA ASP A 114 10.78 -10.95 -1.49
C ASP A 114 10.76 -9.61 -0.73
N LEU A 115 10.26 -9.65 0.52
CA LEU A 115 10.20 -8.46 1.36
C LEU A 115 11.60 -7.94 1.71
N GLN A 116 12.58 -8.82 1.93
CA GLN A 116 13.94 -8.39 2.28
C GLN A 116 14.58 -7.60 1.13
N ASN A 117 14.43 -8.08 -0.10
CA ASN A 117 14.89 -7.40 -1.31
C ASN A 117 14.17 -6.06 -1.50
N LEU A 118 12.87 -5.99 -1.22
CA LEU A 118 12.12 -4.73 -1.25
C LEU A 118 12.73 -3.71 -0.28
N LEU A 119 12.99 -4.10 0.97
CA LEU A 119 13.47 -3.20 2.03
C LEU A 119 14.95 -2.81 1.88
N ALA A 120 15.79 -3.75 1.41
CA ALA A 120 17.24 -3.60 1.31
C ALA A 120 17.70 -2.95 -0.01
N GLU A 121 16.94 -3.16 -1.10
CA GLU A 121 17.35 -2.70 -2.44
C GLU A 121 16.27 -1.85 -3.11
N GLY A 122 15.02 -2.30 -3.10
CA GLY A 122 13.92 -1.62 -3.79
C GLY A 122 13.65 -0.20 -3.30
N LEU A 123 13.39 -0.05 -1.99
CA LEU A 123 13.13 1.26 -1.40
C LEU A 123 14.37 2.17 -1.44
N PRO A 124 15.59 1.70 -1.10
CA PRO A 124 16.79 2.51 -1.24
C PRO A 124 17.06 3.01 -2.66
N ALA A 125 16.81 2.19 -3.69
CA ALA A 125 16.98 2.62 -5.09
C ALA A 125 16.06 3.78 -5.45
N VAL A 126 14.82 3.77 -4.97
CA VAL A 126 13.86 4.87 -5.17
C VAL A 126 14.29 6.14 -4.45
N VAL A 127 14.79 6.04 -3.23
CA VAL A 127 15.27 7.20 -2.47
C VAL A 127 16.52 7.78 -3.11
N ALA A 128 17.48 6.94 -3.51
CA ALA A 128 18.65 7.39 -4.27
C ALA A 128 18.25 8.15 -5.53
N ARG A 129 17.29 7.60 -6.29
CA ARG A 129 16.77 8.25 -7.51
C ARG A 129 16.04 9.56 -7.23
N THR A 130 15.33 9.65 -6.11
CA THR A 130 14.68 10.89 -5.64
C THR A 130 15.72 11.93 -5.28
N LEU A 131 16.77 11.56 -4.53
CA LEU A 131 17.86 12.46 -4.13
C LEU A 131 18.62 13.02 -5.34
N GLU A 132 18.86 12.21 -6.37
CA GLU A 132 19.46 12.67 -7.64
C GLU A 132 18.62 13.77 -8.34
N LYS A 133 17.31 13.78 -8.11
CA LYS A 133 16.39 14.78 -8.67
C LYS A 133 16.08 15.93 -7.71
N GLY A 134 16.43 15.77 -6.43
CA GLY A 134 16.20 16.73 -5.37
C GLY A 134 14.77 16.72 -4.84
N GLY A 135 14.58 16.98 -3.55
CA GLY A 135 13.26 17.00 -2.92
C GLY A 135 12.86 15.68 -2.25
N LEU A 136 11.57 15.53 -1.96
CA LEU A 136 11.01 14.41 -1.22
C LEU A 136 10.12 13.54 -2.12
N CYS A 137 10.07 12.25 -1.82
CA CYS A 137 9.17 11.29 -2.44
C CYS A 137 7.95 11.01 -1.54
N THR A 138 6.77 11.09 -2.13
CA THR A 138 5.53 10.60 -1.50
C THR A 138 5.41 9.11 -1.77
N PHE A 139 5.42 8.30 -0.71
CA PHE A 139 5.27 6.85 -0.81
C PHE A 139 3.83 6.43 -0.57
N LEU A 140 3.30 5.56 -1.45
CA LEU A 140 1.96 5.00 -1.36
C LEU A 140 2.04 3.47 -1.33
N PRO A 141 2.02 2.86 -0.14
CA PRO A 141 2.06 1.41 0.00
C PRO A 141 0.68 0.76 -0.21
N GLY A 142 0.54 0.03 -1.31
CA GLY A 142 -0.49 -0.97 -1.54
C GLY A 142 0.07 -2.36 -1.28
N VAL A 143 0.35 -2.66 -0.02
CA VAL A 143 0.85 -3.97 0.42
C VAL A 143 -0.05 -4.58 1.48
N ASP A 144 0.07 -5.89 1.67
CA ASP A 144 -0.62 -6.64 2.72
C ASP A 144 -0.37 -6.02 4.11
N ASP A 145 -1.41 -6.04 4.95
CA ASP A 145 -1.32 -5.45 6.29
C ASP A 145 -0.27 -6.14 7.17
N ALA A 146 0.06 -7.42 6.91
CA ALA A 146 1.08 -8.16 7.63
C ALA A 146 2.51 -7.61 7.43
N VAL A 147 2.75 -6.88 6.33
CA VAL A 147 4.08 -6.32 5.99
C VAL A 147 4.11 -4.80 5.99
N LEU A 148 2.95 -4.15 6.12
CA LEU A 148 2.81 -2.69 6.01
C LEU A 148 3.72 -1.94 7.00
N ASP A 149 3.75 -2.35 8.26
CA ASP A 149 4.55 -1.67 9.29
C ASP A 149 6.06 -1.74 9.00
N GLN A 150 6.54 -2.85 8.44
CA GLN A 150 7.94 -3.00 8.05
C GLN A 150 8.28 -2.07 6.87
N VAL A 151 7.39 -1.96 5.89
CA VAL A 151 7.54 -1.06 4.74
C VAL A 151 7.52 0.41 5.19
N LEU A 152 6.55 0.80 6.03
CA LEU A 152 6.44 2.17 6.56
C LEU A 152 7.63 2.53 7.44
N GLY A 153 8.06 1.63 8.32
CA GLY A 153 9.25 1.82 9.16
C GLY A 153 10.49 2.07 8.32
N ARG A 154 10.70 1.27 7.26
CA ARG A 154 11.83 1.44 6.36
C ARG A 154 11.77 2.74 5.55
N ILE A 155 10.59 3.16 5.10
CA ILE A 155 10.42 4.47 4.44
C ILE A 155 10.82 5.60 5.38
N ALA A 156 10.38 5.55 6.64
CA ALA A 156 10.69 6.57 7.63
C ALA A 156 12.20 6.64 7.94
N GLU A 157 12.90 5.51 7.97
CA GLU A 157 14.37 5.46 8.11
C GLU A 157 15.08 6.12 6.92
N LEU A 158 14.60 5.87 5.70
CA LEU A 158 15.26 6.33 4.47
C LEU A 158 14.94 7.80 4.14
N GLN A 159 13.75 8.28 4.50
CA GLN A 159 13.31 9.65 4.26
C GLN A 159 12.65 10.21 5.52
N PRO A 160 13.45 10.64 6.52
CA PRO A 160 12.92 11.21 7.76
C PRO A 160 12.10 12.47 7.45
N SER A 161 10.90 12.55 8.03
CA SER A 161 9.90 13.59 7.71
C SER A 161 10.22 14.99 8.27
N THR A 162 11.31 15.17 9.03
CA THR A 162 11.78 16.47 9.56
C THR A 162 13.27 16.43 9.89
N GLY A 163 13.96 17.57 9.72
CA GLY A 163 15.40 17.67 9.51
C GLY A 163 16.32 17.44 10.72
N SER A 164 17.51 16.92 10.40
CA SER A 164 18.75 17.34 11.06
C SER A 164 19.29 18.52 10.25
N ALA A 165 19.01 19.73 10.69
CA ALA A 165 19.80 20.89 10.30
C ALA A 165 21.11 20.90 11.10
#